data_AF-A0A7Z0TVP3-F1
#
_entry.id   AF-A0A7Z0TVP3-F1
#
_cell.length_a   1.000
_cell.length_b   1.000
_cell.length_c   1.000
_cell.angle_alpha   90.00
_cell.angle_beta   90.00
_cell.angle_gamma   90.00
#
_symmetry.space_group_name_H-M   'P 1'
#
loop_
_entity.id
_entity.type
_entity.pdbx_description
1 polymer ?
#
loop_
_entity_poly.entity_id
_entity_poly.type
_entity_poly.pdbx_seq_one_letter_code
_entity_poly.pdbx_strand_id
1 'polypeptide(L)' 'MSTAIELIVDGYTRLKDRQSLENLRTHRRRLAVDLKARTGFDCRSSIAQLEQDIATIEAELQTLSGPIGG' A
#
# COMPACT_ATOMS: atom_id res chain seq x y z
N MET A 1 -8.14 14.87 -1.22
CA MET A 1 -6.91 15.02 -2.02
C MET A 1 -6.40 13.61 -2.26
N SER A 2 -6.59 13.07 -3.46
CA SER A 2 -6.07 11.73 -3.76
C SER A 2 -4.56 11.77 -3.67
N THR A 3 -4.01 10.92 -2.82
CA THR A 3 -2.57 10.78 -2.65
C THR A 3 -1.98 10.10 -3.89
N ALA A 4 -0.72 10.41 -4.23
CA ALA A 4 -0.07 9.82 -5.41
C ALA A 4 -0.11 8.27 -5.39
N ILE A 5 -0.16 7.66 -4.19
CA ILE A 5 -0.29 6.21 -4.06
C ILE A 5 -1.63 5.69 -4.55
N GLU A 6 -2.74 6.39 -4.30
CA GLU A 6 -4.07 5.96 -4.74
C GLU A 6 -4.15 5.90 -6.26
N LEU A 7 -3.55 6.87 -6.96
CA LEU A 7 -3.49 6.89 -8.43
C LEU A 7 -2.63 5.74 -8.98
N ILE A 8 -1.51 5.43 -8.32
CA ILE A 8 -0.64 4.31 -8.71
C ILE A 8 -1.37 2.98 -8.50
N VAL A 9 -2.04 2.82 -7.36
CA VAL A 9 -2.79 1.61 -7.03
C VAL A 9 -3.97 1.43 -7.98
N ASP A 10 -4.78 2.47 -8.22
CA ASP A 10 -5.88 2.44 -9.21
C ASP A 10 -5.37 2.05 -10.61
N GLY A 11 -4.21 2.58 -11.02
CA GLY A 11 -3.55 2.19 -12.27
C GLY A 11 -3.27 0.68 -12.35
N TYR A 12 -2.66 0.10 -11.30
CA TYR A 12 -2.40 -1.34 -11.26
C TYR A 12 -3.67 -2.19 -11.11
N THR A 13 -4.68 -1.72 -10.37
CA THR A 13 -5.98 -2.39 -10.25
C THR A 13 -6.67 -2.48 -11.61
N ARG A 14 -6.69 -1.39 -12.38
CA ARG A 14 -7.25 -1.38 -13.75
C ARG A 14 -6.53 -2.33 -14.69
N LEU A 15 -5.21 -2.43 -14.55
CA LEU A 15 -4.39 -3.38 -15.31
C LEU A 15 -4.49 -4.83 -14.79
N LYS A 16 -5.24 -5.06 -13.70
CA LYS A 16 -5.33 -6.35 -12.98
C LYS A 16 -3.96 -6.91 -12.60
N ASP A 17 -2.97 -6.03 -12.40
CA ASP A 17 -1.60 -6.42 -12.13
C ASP A 17 -1.41 -6.67 -10.63
N ARG A 18 -1.97 -7.79 -10.18
CA ARG A 18 -1.93 -8.21 -8.77
C ARG A 18 -0.50 -8.35 -8.27
N GLN A 19 0.40 -8.87 -9.10
CA GLN A 19 1.80 -9.07 -8.72
C GLN A 19 2.50 -7.74 -8.43
N SER A 20 2.27 -6.71 -9.24
CA SER A 20 2.81 -5.37 -8.99
C SER A 20 2.26 -4.77 -7.70
N LEU A 21 0.96 -4.95 -7.41
CA LEU A 21 0.35 -4.51 -6.15
C LEU A 21 0.92 -5.25 -4.93
N GLU A 22 1.13 -6.56 -5.01
CA GLU A 22 1.75 -7.34 -3.93
C GLU A 22 3.21 -6.94 -3.69
N ASN A 23 3.95 -6.66 -4.77
CA ASN A 23 5.32 -6.16 -4.68
C ASN A 23 5.37 -4.76 -4.05
N LEU A 24 4.45 -3.87 -4.46
CA LEU A 24 4.30 -2.54 -3.89
C LEU A 24 3.97 -2.61 -2.39
N ARG A 25 3.01 -3.44 -1.99
CA ARG A 25 2.68 -3.70 -0.57
C ARG A 25 3.89 -4.17 0.22
N THR A 26 4.63 -5.13 -0.32
CA THR A 26 5.83 -5.69 0.34
C THR A 26 6.89 -4.62 0.54
N HIS A 27 7.12 -3.80 -0.48
CA HIS A 27 8.05 -2.68 -0.40
C HIS A 27 7.64 -1.67 0.68
N ARG A 28 6.36 -1.28 0.74
CA ARG A 28 5.84 -0.35 1.76
C ARG A 28 5.92 -0.92 3.18
N ARG A 29 5.60 -2.21 3.38
CA ARG A 29 5.76 -2.87 4.69
C ARG A 29 7.21 -2.88 5.15
N ARG A 30 8.17 -3.17 4.26
CA ARG A 30 9.61 -3.13 4.59
C ARG A 30 10.04 -1.74 5.02
N LEU A 31 9.63 -0.70 4.27
CA LEU A 31 9.91 0.70 4.63
C LEU A 31 9.34 1.06 6.00
N ALA A 32 8.09 0.66 6.30
CA ALA A 32 7.47 0.93 7.60
C ALA A 32 8.24 0.27 8.75
N VAL A 33 8.71 -0.96 8.57
CA VAL A 33 9.52 -1.70 9.56
C VAL A 33 10.87 -1.01 9.76
N ASP A 34 11.54 -0.61 8.67
CA ASP A 34 12.83 0.07 8.71
C ASP A 34 12.72 1.43 9.44
N LEU A 35 11.67 2.20 9.13
CA LEU A 35 11.37 3.46 9.81
C LEU A 35 11.01 3.27 11.29
N LYS A 36 10.29 2.20 11.65
CA LYS A 36 10.01 1.87 13.05
C LYS A 36 11.26 1.46 13.82
N ALA A 37 12.23 0.83 13.17
CA ALA A 37 13.50 0.43 13.77
C ALA A 37 14.46 1.61 13.96
N ARG A 38 14.26 2.70 13.21
CA ARG A 38 15.10 3.89 13.27
C ARG A 38 14.77 4.72 14.51
N THR A 39 15.70 4.75 15.46
CA THR A 39 15.61 5.58 16.66
C THR A 39 16.25 6.95 16.43
N GLY A 40 15.73 7.99 17.08
CA GLY A 40 16.29 9.35 17.03
C GLY A 40 15.58 10.36 16.13
N PHE A 41 14.52 9.97 15.41
CA PHE A 41 13.65 10.89 14.65
C PHE A 41 12.18 10.59 14.94
N ASP A 42 11.35 11.64 14.99
CA ASP A 42 9.89 11.47 15.14
C ASP A 42 9.28 11.12 13.77
N CYS A 43 9.41 9.85 13.40
CA CYS A 43 8.90 9.32 12.14
C CYS A 43 7.42 8.88 12.23
N ARG A 44 6.71 9.24 13.30
CA ARG A 44 5.34 8.77 13.56
C ARG A 44 4.38 9.12 12.42
N SER A 45 4.45 10.34 11.91
CA SER A 45 3.63 10.78 10.77
C SER A 45 3.95 10.02 9.48
N SER A 46 5.23 9.75 9.21
CA SER A 46 5.65 8.98 8.04
C SER A 46 5.25 7.51 8.13
N ILE A 47 5.33 6.94 9.33
CA ILE A 47 4.86 5.58 9.60
C ILE A 47 3.35 5.50 9.41
N ALA A 48 2.58 6.45 9.95
CA ALA A 48 1.13 6.50 9.76
C ALA A 48 0.74 6.60 8.28
N GLN A 49 1.45 7.43 7.51
CA GLN A 49 1.24 7.52 6.07
C GLN A 49 1.55 6.20 5.35
N LEU A 50 2.64 5.53 5.70
CA LEU A 50 2.99 4.22 5.12
C LEU A 50 1.96 3.14 5.44
N GLU A 51 1.44 3.10 6.66
CA GLU A 51 0.39 2.17 7.06
C GLU A 51 -0.92 2.44 6.30
N GLN A 52 -1.26 3.72 6.10
CA GLN A 52 -2.42 4.11 5.28
C GLN A 52 -2.23 3.70 3.81
N ASP A 53 -1.04 3.90 3.25
CA ASP A 53 -0.70 3.47 1.90
C ASP A 53 -0.81 1.94 1.74
N ILE A 54 -0.35 1.18 2.75
CA ILE A 54 -0.48 -0.29 2.79
C ILE A 54 -1.96 -0.69 2.81
N ALA A 55 -2.78 -0.04 3.63
CA ALA A 55 -4.21 -0.33 3.73
C ALA A 55 -4.95 -0.10 2.40
N THR A 56 -4.62 0.98 1.69
CA THR A 56 -5.16 1.26 0.34
C THR A 56 -4.80 0.13 -0.63
N ILE A 57 -3.54 -0.32 -0.65
CA ILE A 57 -3.10 -1.42 -1.54
C ILE A 57 -3.82 -2.73 -1.17
N GLU A 58 -4.01 -3.01 0.12
CA GLU A 58 -4.69 -4.22 0.60
C GLU A 58 -6.18 -4.24 0.27
N ALA A 59 -6.86 -3.11 0.32
CA ALA A 59 -8.26 -2.98 -0.09
C ALA A 59 -8.41 -3.34 -1.58
N GLU A 60 -7.54 -2.78 -2.42
CA GLU A 60 -7.57 -2.97 -3.86
C GLU A 60 -7.15 -4.40 -4.27
N LEU A 61 -6.17 -4.98 -3.57
CA LEU A 61 -5.83 -6.41 -3.70
C LEU A 61 -6.98 -7.33 -3.30
N GLN A 62 -7.76 -6.98 -2.28
CA GLN A 62 -8.95 -7.75 -1.89
C GLN A 62 -10.03 -7.66 -2.96
N THR A 63 -10.24 -6.49 -3.55
CA THR A 63 -11.14 -6.29 -4.70
C THR A 63 -10.72 -7.16 -5.89
N LEU A 64 -9.41 -7.32 -6.14
CA LEU A 64 -8.86 -8.22 -7.16
C LEU A 64 -8.89 -9.70 -6.77
N SER A 65 -8.89 -10.02 -5.47
CA SER A 65 -8.80 -11.39 -4.95
C SER A 65 -10.16 -12.03 -4.62
N GLY A 66 -11.24 -11.24 -4.55
CA GLY A 66 -12.59 -11.75 -4.35
C GLY A 66 -13.18 -12.35 -5.64
N PRO A 67 -14.03 -13.40 -5.56
CA PRO A 67 -14.77 -13.86 -6.72
C PRO A 67 -15.72 -12.74 -7.17
N ILE A 68 -15.86 -12.58 -8.48
CA ILE A 68 -17.10 -11.99 -9.03
C ILE A 68 -18.25 -12.80 -8.39
N GLY A 69 -19.04 -12.18 -7.52
CA GLY A 69 -20.12 -12.85 -6.80
C GLY A 69 -21.20 -11.86 -6.42
N GLY A 70 -22.25 -11.82 -7.26
CA GLY A 70 -23.44 -10.99 -7.14
C GLY A 70 -23.98 -10.64 -8.52
#